data_AF-A0A2G6E9I0-F1
#
_entry.id   AF-A0A2G6E9I0-F1
#
_cell.length_a   1.000
_cell.length_b   1.000
_cell.length_c   1.000
_cell.angle_alpha   90.00
_cell.angle_beta   90.00
_cell.angle_gamma   90.00
#
_symmetry.space_group_name_H-M   'P 1'
#
loop_
_entity.id
_entity.type
_entity.pdbx_description
1 polymer ?
#
loop_
_entity_poly.entity_id
_entity_poly.type
_entity_poly.pdbx_seq_one_letter_code
_entity_poly.pdbx_strand_id
1 'polypeptide(L)'
;MSQVLRLAPILRYLAKLALTVVYAVVGVFCAFPLSYWFQDSIYSEMTWRQYLAGGMDSIRIGGEFGAADVYRYTLIGSMIVTIILGRLLTWYITARWRKAKSDTLGK
;
A
#
# COMPACT_ATOMS: atom_id res chain seq x y z
N MET A 1 9.77 -15.57 -36.21
CA MET A 1 9.87 -14.71 -35.00
C MET A 1 8.76 -15.11 -34.04
N SER A 2 9.09 -15.89 -33.01
CA SER A 2 8.12 -16.69 -32.24
C SER A 2 7.11 -15.85 -31.45
N GLN A 3 5.87 -16.34 -31.32
CA GLN A 3 4.81 -15.71 -30.51
C GLN A 3 5.24 -15.40 -29.08
N VAL A 4 6.21 -16.16 -28.55
CA VAL A 4 6.80 -15.99 -27.21
C VAL A 4 7.46 -14.61 -27.05
N LEU A 5 8.15 -14.08 -28.08
CA LEU A 5 8.78 -12.76 -28.03
C LEU A 5 7.74 -11.61 -28.02
N ARG A 6 6.53 -11.84 -28.54
CA ARG A 6 5.43 -10.86 -28.53
C ARG A 6 4.70 -10.80 -27.18
N LEU A 7 4.61 -11.93 -26.46
CA LEU A 7 3.91 -12.04 -25.18
C LEU A 7 4.75 -11.60 -23.98
N ALA A 8 6.07 -11.71 -24.05
CA ALA A 8 6.99 -11.30 -22.98
C ALA A 8 6.78 -9.86 -22.44
N PRO A 9 6.60 -8.81 -23.27
CA PRO A 9 6.34 -7.46 -22.76
C PRO A 9 4.96 -7.33 -22.07
N ILE A 10 3.94 -8.01 -22.60
CA ILE A 10 2.58 -8.01 -22.04
C ILE A 10 2.58 -8.65 -20.65
N LEU A 11 3.21 -9.82 -20.50
CA LEU A 11 3.33 -10.50 -19.22
C LEU A 11 4.07 -9.66 -18.16
N ARG A 12 5.14 -8.95 -18.57
CA ARG A 12 5.86 -8.03 -17.67
C ARG A 12 4.99 -6.87 -17.22
N TYR A 13 4.15 -6.33 -18.11
CA TYR A 13 3.21 -5.27 -17.76
C TYR A 13 2.15 -5.76 -16.77
N LEU A 14 1.55 -6.93 -17.04
CA LEU A 14 0.56 -7.54 -16.14
C LEU A 14 1.14 -7.82 -14.75
N ALA A 15 2.37 -8.30 -14.66
CA ALA A 15 3.04 -8.51 -13.37
C ALA A 15 3.22 -7.18 -12.59
N LYS A 16 3.61 -6.09 -13.28
CA LYS A 16 3.72 -4.77 -12.65
C LYS A 16 2.37 -4.23 -12.19
N LEU A 17 1.32 -4.47 -12.97
CA LEU A 17 -0.03 -4.07 -12.63
C LEU A 17 -0.51 -4.83 -11.38
N ALA A 18 -0.36 -6.16 -11.36
CA ALA A 18 -0.70 -6.99 -10.21
C ALA A 18 0.04 -6.53 -8.95
N LEU A 19 1.33 -6.22 -9.05
CA LEU A 19 2.11 -5.72 -7.93
C LEU A 19 1.62 -4.35 -7.43
N THR A 20 1.24 -3.45 -8.34
CA THR A 20 0.63 -2.17 -7.96
C THR A 20 -0.72 -2.36 -7.25
N VAL A 21 -1.55 -3.32 -7.70
CA VAL A 21 -2.80 -3.68 -7.01
C VAL A 21 -2.52 -4.19 -5.59
N VAL A 22 -1.51 -5.05 -5.41
CA VAL A 22 -1.11 -5.52 -4.08
C VAL A 22 -0.72 -4.36 -3.16
N TYR A 23 0.12 -3.43 -3.65
CA TYR A 23 0.50 -2.25 -2.85
C TYR A 23 -0.69 -1.34 -2.54
N ALA A 24 -1.63 -1.20 -3.47
CA ALA A 24 -2.86 -0.46 -3.24
C ALA A 24 -3.70 -1.09 -2.12
N VAL A 25 -3.88 -2.42 -2.13
CA VAL A 25 -4.59 -3.15 -1.08
C VAL A 25 -3.91 -2.96 0.28
N VAL A 26 -2.58 -3.09 0.36
CA VAL A 26 -1.83 -2.83 1.59
C VAL A 26 -2.04 -1.38 2.06
N GLY A 27 -2.04 -0.41 1.15
CA GLY A 27 -2.34 0.98 1.46
C GLY A 27 -3.74 1.17 2.06
N VAL A 28 -4.76 0.50 1.53
CA VAL A 28 -6.12 0.52 2.12
C VAL A 28 -6.10 -0.05 3.54
N PHE A 29 -5.41 -1.18 3.76
CA PHE A 29 -5.28 -1.75 5.11
C PHE A 29 -4.55 -0.83 6.08
N CYS A 30 -3.53 -0.09 5.62
CA CYS A 30 -2.83 0.90 6.43
C CYS A 30 -3.67 2.15 6.71
N ALA A 31 -4.64 2.48 5.84
CA ALA A 31 -5.51 3.64 6.02
C ALA A 31 -6.32 3.55 7.32
N PHE A 32 -6.81 2.35 7.63
CA PHE A 32 -7.66 2.10 8.78
C PHE A 32 -7.00 2.50 10.12
N PRO A 33 -5.82 1.98 10.50
CA PRO A 33 -5.14 2.44 11.71
C PRO A 33 -4.72 3.91 11.57
N LEU A 34 -4.22 4.35 10.41
CA LEU A 34 -3.70 5.71 10.24
C LEU A 34 -4.76 6.80 10.47
N SER A 35 -6.01 6.56 10.09
CA SER A 35 -7.08 7.56 10.20
C SER A 35 -7.38 7.94 11.64
N TYR A 36 -7.16 7.03 12.61
CA TYR A 36 -7.30 7.31 14.04
C TYR A 36 -6.51 8.56 14.46
N TRP A 37 -5.26 8.70 14.00
CA TRP A 37 -4.41 9.84 14.35
C TRP A 37 -4.79 11.15 13.66
N PHE A 38 -5.62 11.11 12.62
CA PHE A 38 -6.11 12.31 11.95
C PHE A 38 -7.51 12.72 12.42
N GLN A 39 -8.12 11.95 13.33
CA GLN A 39 -9.50 12.09 13.78
C GLN A 39 -9.58 12.31 15.31
N ASP A 40 -8.58 13.01 15.84
CA ASP A 40 -8.40 13.23 17.28
C ASP A 40 -9.62 13.90 17.94
N SER A 41 -10.35 14.76 17.23
CA SER A 41 -11.57 15.39 17.74
C SER A 41 -12.76 14.45 17.93
N ILE A 42 -12.80 13.33 17.21
CA ILE A 42 -13.92 12.36 17.23
C ILE A 42 -13.59 11.17 18.14
N TYR A 43 -12.31 10.82 18.23
CA TYR A 43 -11.83 9.68 19.02
C TYR A 43 -11.00 10.09 20.23
N SER A 44 -11.11 11.33 20.71
CA SER A 44 -10.37 11.85 21.87
C SER A 44 -10.57 11.01 23.14
N GLU A 45 -11.76 10.43 23.31
CA GLU A 45 -12.10 9.56 24.45
C GLU A 45 -11.85 8.07 24.18
N MET A 46 -11.50 7.70 22.95
CA MET A 46 -11.32 6.31 22.54
C MET A 46 -9.84 6.01 22.30
N THR A 47 -9.33 4.97 22.95
CA THR A 47 -7.94 4.52 22.71
C THR A 47 -7.80 3.85 21.34
N TRP A 48 -6.60 3.92 20.74
CA TRP A 48 -6.32 3.28 19.44
C TRP A 48 -6.64 1.78 19.41
N ARG A 49 -6.56 1.10 20.57
CA ARG A 49 -6.92 -0.32 20.70
C ARG A 49 -8.43 -0.54 20.59
N GLN A 50 -9.22 0.30 21.25
CA GLN A 50 -10.68 0.26 21.16
C GLN A 50 -11.14 0.59 19.73
N TYR A 51 -10.47 1.55 19.09
CA TYR A 51 -10.68 1.88 17.69
C TYR A 51 -10.45 0.66 16.77
N LEU A 52 -9.32 -0.03 16.92
CA LEU A 52 -9.05 -1.22 16.10
C LEU A 52 -9.99 -2.39 16.43
N ALA A 53 -10.37 -2.55 17.70
CA ALA A 53 -11.31 -3.58 18.12
C ALA A 53 -12.72 -3.35 17.55
N GLY A 54 -13.13 -2.09 17.40
CA GLY A 54 -14.40 -1.72 16.76
C GLY A 54 -14.41 -1.91 15.24
N GLY A 55 -13.25 -2.07 14.60
CA GLY A 55 -13.16 -2.44 13.19
C GLY A 55 -13.95 -1.49 12.28
N MET A 56 -14.85 -2.07 11.47
CA MET A 56 -15.68 -1.32 10.53
C MET A 56 -16.69 -0.38 11.22
N ASP A 57 -17.14 -0.71 12.43
CA ASP A 57 -18.10 0.11 13.15
C ASP A 57 -17.47 1.43 13.60
N SER A 58 -16.19 1.41 13.99
CA SER A 58 -15.44 2.63 14.30
C SER A 58 -15.35 3.56 13.08
N ILE A 59 -15.10 3.01 11.88
CA ILE A 59 -15.09 3.80 10.63
C ILE A 59 -16.44 4.43 10.36
N ARG A 60 -17.50 3.63 10.50
CA ARG A 60 -18.86 4.08 10.26
C ARG A 60 -19.23 5.23 11.18
N ILE A 61 -18.95 5.11 12.48
CA ILE A 61 -19.17 6.15 13.47
C ILE A 61 -18.44 7.43 13.07
N GLY A 62 -17.16 7.36 12.73
CA GLY A 62 -16.41 8.54 12.29
C GLY A 62 -17.01 9.17 11.02
N GLY A 63 -17.50 8.36 10.09
CA GLY A 63 -18.24 8.83 8.92
C GLY A 63 -19.52 9.58 9.25
N GLU A 64 -20.31 9.08 10.21
CA GLU A 64 -21.54 9.70 10.69
C GLU A 64 -21.28 11.05 11.40
N PHE A 65 -20.12 11.21 12.05
CA PHE A 65 -19.68 12.46 12.69
C PHE A 65 -18.90 13.42 11.78
N GLY A 66 -18.95 13.23 10.45
CA GLY A 66 -18.37 14.18 9.48
C GLY A 66 -16.88 13.96 9.17
N ALA A 67 -16.28 12.85 9.61
CA ALA A 67 -14.88 12.52 9.31
C ALA A 67 -14.66 11.84 7.95
N ALA A 68 -15.70 11.77 7.11
CA ALA A 68 -15.68 11.07 5.82
C ALA A 68 -14.55 11.57 4.90
N ASP A 69 -14.30 12.88 4.88
CA ASP A 69 -13.21 13.47 4.10
C ASP A 69 -11.83 13.05 4.63
N VAL A 70 -11.66 13.02 5.95
CA VAL A 70 -10.41 12.55 6.58
C VAL A 70 -10.14 11.10 6.20
N TYR A 71 -11.14 10.22 6.30
CA TYR A 71 -11.03 8.83 5.86
C TYR A 71 -10.62 8.72 4.39
N ARG A 72 -11.27 9.50 3.52
CA ARG A 72 -10.99 9.50 2.09
C ARG A 72 -9.56 9.93 1.78
N TYR A 73 -9.09 11.02 2.39
CA TYR A 73 -7.73 11.52 2.18
C TYR A 73 -6.67 10.62 2.80
N THR A 74 -6.91 10.06 4.01
CA THR A 74 -6.01 9.08 4.61
C THR A 74 -5.90 7.83 3.75
N LEU A 75 -7.01 7.35 3.17
CA LEU A 75 -7.03 6.20 2.26
C LEU A 75 -6.26 6.46 0.97
N ILE A 76 -6.52 7.59 0.30
CA ILE A 76 -5.78 7.93 -0.93
C ILE A 76 -4.30 8.13 -0.62
N GLY A 77 -3.99 8.85 0.46
CA GLY A 77 -2.63 9.12 0.90
C GLY A 77 -1.86 7.83 1.20
N SER A 78 -2.43 6.93 2.00
CA SER A 78 -1.80 5.65 2.34
C SER A 78 -1.60 4.76 1.10
N MET A 79 -2.56 4.72 0.17
CA MET A 79 -2.40 4.01 -1.10
C MET A 79 -1.22 4.55 -1.91
N ILE A 80 -1.13 5.87 -2.10
CA ILE A 80 -0.04 6.49 -2.87
C ILE A 80 1.31 6.21 -2.21
N VAL A 81 1.41 6.46 -0.90
CA VAL A 81 2.65 6.26 -0.14
C VAL A 81 3.09 4.79 -0.21
N THR A 82 2.19 3.84 0.00
CA THR A 82 2.52 2.41 -0.04
C THR A 82 2.91 1.96 -1.44
N ILE A 83 2.29 2.47 -2.51
CA ILE A 83 2.70 2.19 -3.89
C ILE A 83 4.13 2.70 -4.15
N ILE A 84 4.46 3.92 -3.70
CA ILE A 84 5.79 4.51 -3.86
C ILE A 84 6.83 3.69 -3.09
N LEU A 85 6.58 3.45 -1.80
CA LEU A 85 7.50 2.68 -0.94
C LEU A 85 7.68 1.24 -1.44
N GLY A 86 6.59 0.58 -1.85
CA GLY A 86 6.64 -0.77 -2.42
C GLY A 86 7.47 -0.82 -3.70
N ARG A 87 7.35 0.19 -4.57
CA ARG A 87 8.20 0.31 -5.76
C ARG A 87 9.66 0.57 -5.44
N LEU A 88 9.95 1.46 -4.50
CA LEU A 88 11.32 1.72 -4.04
C LEU A 88 11.96 0.46 -3.45
N LEU A 89 11.22 -0.31 -2.65
CA LEU A 89 11.67 -1.57 -2.08
C LEU A 89 11.93 -2.62 -3.17
N THR A 90 11.02 -2.76 -4.14
CA THR A 90 11.20 -3.67 -5.29
C THR A 90 12.47 -3.33 -6.05
N TRP A 91 12.71 -2.03 -6.29
CA TRP A 91 13.91 -1.56 -6.96
C TRP A 91 15.17 -1.87 -6.13
N TYR A 92 15.16 -1.57 -4.84
CA TYR A 92 16.29 -1.82 -3.94
C TYR A 92 16.66 -3.30 -3.90
N ILE A 93 15.66 -4.19 -3.76
CA ILE A 93 15.85 -5.64 -3.81
C ILE A 93 16.44 -6.03 -5.15
N THR A 94 15.83 -5.62 -6.27
CA THR A 94 16.30 -5.98 -7.62
C THR A 94 17.72 -5.48 -7.90
N ALA A 95 18.10 -4.30 -7.39
CA ALA A 95 19.45 -3.77 -7.51
C ALA A 95 20.46 -4.62 -6.72
N ARG A 96 20.11 -5.00 -5.48
CA ARG A 96 20.94 -5.85 -4.62
C ARG A 96 21.18 -7.23 -5.24
N TRP A 97 20.13 -7.85 -5.79
CA TRP A 97 20.22 -9.15 -6.47
C TRP A 97 21.11 -9.08 -7.72
N ARG A 98 21.04 -8.00 -8.50
CA ARG A 98 21.94 -7.80 -9.66
C ARG A 98 23.40 -7.67 -9.26
N LYS A 99 23.67 -6.92 -8.18
CA LYS A 99 25.03 -6.78 -7.63
C LYS A 99 25.59 -8.13 -7.17
N ALA A 100 24.83 -8.85 -6.35
CA ALA A 100 25.24 -10.17 -5.85
C ALA A 100 25.57 -11.16 -6.99
N LYS A 101 24.76 -11.16 -8.06
CA LYS A 101 24.99 -12.02 -9.23
C LYS A 101 26.25 -11.63 -10.01
N SER A 102 26.55 -10.34 -10.13
CA SER A 102 27.78 -9.84 -10.76
C SER A 102 29.03 -10.28 -9.98
N ASP A 103 28.98 -10.19 -8.65
CA ASP A 103 30.10 -10.56 -7.77
C ASP A 103 30.42 -12.06 -7.81
N THR A 104 29.43 -12.91 -8.11
CA THR A 104 29.60 -14.37 -8.26
C THR A 104 30.04 -14.83 -9.65
N LEU A 105 29.81 -14.04 -10.71
CA LEU A 105 30.15 -14.41 -12.10
C LEU A 105 31.45 -13.77 -12.59
N GLY A 106 31.99 -12.78 -11.86
CA GLY A 106 33.29 -12.16 -12.12
C GLY A 106 34.47 -12.87 -11.44
N LYS A 107 34.24 -14.05 -10.86
CA LYS A 107 35.23 -15.01 -10.36
C LYS A 107 35.08 -16.31 -11.13
#